data_AF-A0A067LAU5-F1
#
_entry.id   AF-A0A067LAU5-F1
#
_cell.length_a   1.000
_cell.length_b   1.000
_cell.length_c   1.000
_cell.angle_alpha   90.00
_cell.angle_beta   90.00
_cell.angle_gamma   90.00
#
_symmetry.space_group_name_H-M   'P 1'
#
loop_
_entity.id
_entity.type
_entity.pdbx_description
1 polymer ?
#
loop_
_entity_poly.entity_id
_entity_poly.type
_entity_poly.pdbx_seq_one_letter_code
_entity_poly.pdbx_strand_id
1 'polypeptide(L)'
;MIYTIDAKATNALERINNLLDQSSSLISLEERQELRVCADRYSVIIRGDVPQSIEALRTGNYNFAYEGASDAAAEAMSCEEGFSRVGKSPISEINIAVHDVSVVAASINKIIISS
;
A
#
# COMPACT_ATOMS: atom_id res chain seq x y z
N MET A 1 -9.27 9.20 6.09
CA MET A 1 -8.30 8.74 5.06
C MET A 1 -7.49 7.55 5.55
N ILE A 2 -6.82 7.59 6.71
CA ILE A 2 -5.97 6.47 7.18
C ILE A 2 -6.72 5.12 7.25
N TYR A 3 -7.93 5.08 7.81
CA TYR A 3 -8.75 3.85 7.80
C TYR A 3 -9.15 3.38 6.39
N THR A 4 -9.20 4.28 5.41
CA THR A 4 -9.44 3.91 4.01
C THR A 4 -8.20 3.29 3.38
N ILE A 5 -7.00 3.74 3.75
CA ILE A 5 -5.73 3.10 3.37
C ILE A 5 -5.72 1.67 3.92
N ASP A 6 -6.03 1.49 5.21
CA ASP A 6 -6.07 0.18 5.87
C ASP A 6 -7.01 -0.82 5.18
N ALA A 7 -8.26 -0.41 4.94
CA ALA A 7 -9.24 -1.26 4.28
C ALA A 7 -8.82 -1.67 2.86
N LYS A 8 -8.26 -0.73 2.08
CA LYS A 8 -7.81 -1.00 0.72
C LYS A 8 -6.53 -1.85 0.68
N ALA A 9 -5.58 -1.58 1.58
CA ALA A 9 -4.35 -2.35 1.72
C ALA A 9 -4.64 -3.80 2.14
N THR A 10 -5.57 -4.00 3.08
CA THR A 10 -6.04 -5.33 3.47
C THR A 10 -6.69 -6.05 2.29
N ASN A 11 -7.56 -5.39 1.53
CA ASN A 11 -8.15 -5.96 0.33
C ASN A 11 -7.09 -6.32 -0.74
N ALA A 12 -6.06 -5.51 -0.90
CA ALA A 12 -4.94 -5.80 -1.79
C ALA A 12 -4.20 -7.07 -1.36
N LEU A 13 -3.86 -7.18 -0.07
CA LEU A 13 -3.16 -8.34 0.47
C LEU A 13 -3.99 -9.62 0.33
N GLU A 14 -5.29 -9.56 0.61
CA GLU A 14 -6.21 -10.67 0.37
C GLU A 14 -6.24 -11.08 -1.11
N ARG A 15 -6.28 -10.11 -2.03
CA ARG A 15 -6.27 -10.39 -3.47
C ARG A 15 -4.95 -11.03 -3.91
N ILE A 16 -3.82 -10.55 -3.39
CA ILE A 16 -2.49 -11.11 -3.64
C ILE A 16 -2.41 -12.56 -3.17
N ASN A 17 -2.85 -12.84 -1.94
CA ASN A 17 -2.83 -14.20 -1.41
C ASN A 17 -3.70 -15.15 -2.24
N ASN A 18 -4.91 -14.72 -2.61
CA ASN A 18 -5.78 -15.48 -3.50
C ASN A 18 -5.12 -15.77 -4.86
N LEU A 19 -4.42 -14.77 -5.44
CA LEU A 19 -3.67 -14.96 -6.67
C LEU A 19 -2.54 -15.97 -6.45
N LEU A 20 -1.77 -15.88 -5.38
CA LEU A 20 -0.66 -16.81 -5.09
C LEU A 20 -1.13 -18.26 -4.90
N ASP A 21 -2.30 -18.46 -4.28
CA ASP A 21 -2.90 -19.76 -4.00
C ASP A 21 -3.52 -20.41 -5.24
N GLN A 22 -4.22 -19.64 -6.07
CA GLN A 22 -4.98 -20.18 -7.22
C GLN A 22 -4.13 -20.41 -8.47
N SER A 23 -2.88 -19.92 -8.51
CA SER A 23 -2.18 -19.64 -9.77
C SER A 23 -1.01 -20.57 -10.11
N SER A 24 -0.90 -21.78 -9.54
CA SER A 24 0.27 -22.64 -9.81
C SER A 24 0.51 -22.94 -11.30
N SER A 25 -0.51 -22.81 -12.16
CA SER A 25 -0.41 -23.01 -13.62
C SER A 25 -0.68 -21.77 -14.50
N LEU A 26 -1.12 -20.64 -13.94
CA LEU A 26 -1.60 -19.48 -14.74
C LEU A 26 -0.69 -18.26 -14.71
N ILE A 27 0.22 -18.16 -13.74
CA ILE A 27 1.13 -17.02 -13.61
C ILE A 27 2.58 -17.46 -13.77
N SER A 28 3.40 -16.60 -14.36
CA SER A 28 4.83 -16.87 -14.52
C SER A 28 5.55 -16.92 -13.16
N LEU A 29 6.75 -17.50 -13.13
CA LEU A 29 7.58 -17.49 -11.92
C LEU A 29 7.93 -16.05 -11.49
N GLU A 30 8.17 -15.16 -12.46
CA GLU A 30 8.45 -13.75 -12.21
C GLU A 30 7.22 -13.04 -11.62
N GLU A 31 6.02 -13.26 -12.18
CA GLU A 31 4.78 -12.69 -11.65
C GLU A 31 4.50 -13.18 -10.22
N ARG A 32 4.75 -14.47 -9.94
CA ARG A 32 4.65 -15.01 -8.58
C ARG A 32 5.62 -14.34 -7.63
N GLN A 33 6.84 -14.04 -8.08
CA GLN A 33 7.84 -13.37 -7.25
C GLN A 33 7.43 -11.93 -6.95
N GLU A 34 6.96 -11.17 -7.95
CA GLU A 34 6.47 -9.80 -7.75
C GLU A 34 5.24 -9.77 -6.84
N LEU A 35 4.32 -10.72 -6.97
CA LEU A 35 3.19 -10.85 -6.04
C LEU A 35 3.62 -11.08 -4.59
N ARG A 36 4.68 -11.87 -4.35
CA ARG A 36 5.22 -12.07 -3.00
C ARG A 36 5.84 -10.80 -2.44
N VAL A 37 6.61 -10.08 -3.26
CA VAL A 37 7.17 -8.77 -2.88
C VAL A 37 6.05 -7.81 -2.53
N CYS A 38 4.99 -7.74 -3.35
CA CYS A 38 3.80 -6.95 -3.03
C CYS A 38 3.14 -7.36 -1.71
N ALA A 39 3.03 -8.66 -1.41
CA ALA A 39 2.46 -9.13 -0.15
C ALA A 39 3.23 -8.59 1.06
N ASP A 40 4.56 -8.61 0.99
CA ASP A 40 5.44 -8.08 2.03
C ASP A 40 5.23 -6.57 2.20
N ARG A 41 5.18 -5.81 1.10
CA ARG A 41 4.91 -4.36 1.11
C ARG A 41 3.55 -4.03 1.73
N TYR A 42 2.49 -4.71 1.32
CA TYR A 42 1.17 -4.49 1.90
C TYR A 42 1.10 -4.90 3.39
N SER A 43 1.86 -5.91 3.80
CA SER A 43 2.02 -6.23 5.21
C SER A 43 2.71 -5.11 5.99
N VAL A 44 3.70 -4.42 5.40
CA VAL A 44 4.33 -3.21 6.00
C VAL A 44 3.29 -2.10 6.17
N ILE A 45 2.49 -1.82 5.13
CA ILE A 45 1.43 -0.79 5.21
C ILE A 45 0.47 -1.08 6.37
N ILE A 46 -0.05 -2.31 6.45
CA ILE A 46 -1.08 -2.70 7.43
C ILE A 46 -0.52 -2.72 8.86
N ARG A 47 0.72 -3.17 9.04
CA ARG A 47 1.30 -3.41 10.37
C ARG A 47 2.19 -2.28 10.88
N GLY A 48 2.70 -1.44 10.01
CA GLY A 48 3.59 -0.32 10.31
C GLY A 48 2.92 1.02 10.06
N ASP A 49 2.76 1.36 8.79
CA ASP A 49 2.40 2.70 8.33
C ASP A 49 1.03 3.16 8.84
N VAL A 50 0.03 2.28 8.76
CA VAL A 50 -1.34 2.57 9.23
C VAL A 50 -1.37 2.75 10.76
N PRO A 51 -0.86 1.81 11.59
CA PRO A 51 -0.81 2.00 13.03
C PRO A 51 -0.03 3.24 13.47
N GLN A 52 1.13 3.51 12.83
CA GLN A 52 1.92 4.72 13.09
C GLN A 52 1.09 5.97 12.82
N SER A 53 0.41 6.03 11.67
CA SER A 53 -0.41 7.17 11.29
C SER A 53 -1.60 7.38 12.21
N ILE A 54 -2.27 6.30 12.66
CA ILE A 54 -3.40 6.37 13.60
C ILE A 54 -2.93 6.94 14.95
N GLU A 55 -1.83 6.43 15.49
CA GLU A 55 -1.30 6.88 16.78
C GLU A 55 -0.80 8.32 16.71
N ALA A 56 -0.14 8.68 15.60
CA ALA A 56 0.32 10.04 15.31
C ALA A 56 -0.85 11.04 15.27
N LEU A 57 -1.96 10.70 14.60
CA LEU A 57 -3.17 11.52 14.60
C LEU A 57 -3.79 11.65 15.99
N ARG A 58 -3.81 10.57 16.78
CA ARG A 58 -4.36 10.56 18.14
C ARG A 58 -3.56 11.44 19.10
N THR A 59 -2.25 11.48 18.93
CA THR A 59 -1.32 12.21 19.82
C THR A 59 -0.97 13.61 19.31
N GLY A 60 -1.43 13.98 18.11
CA GLY A 60 -1.14 15.27 17.48
C GLY A 60 0.25 15.36 16.86
N ASN A 61 0.97 14.25 16.68
CA ASN A 61 2.26 14.21 16.01
C ASN A 61 2.08 14.06 14.49
N TYR A 62 1.59 15.10 13.82
CA TYR A 62 1.22 15.03 12.41
C TYR A 62 2.38 14.71 11.46
N ASN A 63 3.64 14.90 11.85
CA ASN A 63 4.80 14.48 11.07
C ASN A 63 4.81 12.97 10.84
N PHE A 64 4.56 12.17 11.88
CA PHE A 64 4.47 10.71 11.74
C PHE A 64 3.22 10.25 10.99
N ALA A 65 2.13 11.04 11.02
CA ALA A 65 0.96 10.77 10.20
C ALA A 65 1.20 11.08 8.72
N TYR A 66 2.04 12.09 8.42
CA TYR A 66 2.51 12.39 7.08
C TYR A 66 3.46 11.31 6.56
N GLU A 67 4.44 10.90 7.37
CA GLU A 67 5.43 9.87 7.01
C GLU A 67 4.74 8.54 6.72
N GLY A 68 3.95 7.99 7.64
CA GLY A 68 3.26 6.72 7.40
C GLY A 68 2.32 6.75 6.19
N ALA A 69 1.61 7.86 5.95
CA ALA A 69 0.80 7.99 4.74
C ALA A 69 1.66 8.10 3.45
N SER A 70 2.83 8.73 3.51
CA SER A 70 3.74 8.84 2.37
C SER A 70 4.41 7.50 2.05
N ASP A 71 4.80 6.76 3.08
CA ASP A 71 5.39 5.43 2.96
C ASP A 71 4.36 4.46 2.37
N ALA A 72 3.11 4.49 2.85
CA ALA A 72 2.05 3.68 2.27
C ALA A 72 1.79 3.98 0.78
N ALA A 73 1.96 5.23 0.34
CA ALA A 73 1.88 5.58 -1.08
C ALA A 73 3.06 4.98 -1.86
N ALA A 74 4.28 5.11 -1.33
CA ALA A 74 5.50 4.60 -1.94
C ALA A 74 5.49 3.07 -2.05
N GLU A 75 5.01 2.37 -1.02
CA GLU A 75 4.91 0.92 -0.99
C GLU A 75 3.90 0.41 -2.03
N ALA A 76 2.73 1.04 -2.14
CA ALA A 76 1.73 0.68 -3.16
C ALA A 76 2.23 0.94 -4.59
N MET A 77 2.92 2.05 -4.82
CA MET A 77 3.50 2.36 -6.13
C MET A 77 4.66 1.42 -6.48
N SER A 78 5.52 1.11 -5.50
CA SER A 78 6.62 0.15 -5.68
C SER A 78 6.12 -1.25 -6.03
N CYS A 79 4.98 -1.66 -5.46
CA CYS A 79 4.32 -2.90 -5.88
C CYS A 79 3.88 -2.83 -7.35
N GLU A 80 3.27 -1.72 -7.80
CA GLU A 80 2.85 -1.57 -9.20
C GLU A 80 4.04 -1.60 -10.18
N GLU A 81 5.10 -0.87 -9.85
CA GLU A 81 6.30 -0.76 -10.68
C GLU A 81 7.08 -2.08 -10.78
N GLY A 82 6.97 -2.96 -9.79
CA GLY A 82 7.57 -4.31 -9.81
C GLY A 82 7.13 -5.13 -11.02
N PHE A 83 5.90 -4.94 -11.50
CA PHE A 83 5.38 -5.64 -12.67
C PHE A 83 5.85 -5.06 -14.01
N SER A 84 6.52 -3.90 -14.05
CA SER A 84 6.88 -3.19 -15.30
C SER A 84 7.65 -4.03 -16.32
N ARG A 85 8.44 -5.02 -15.86
CA ARG A 85 9.19 -5.96 -16.72
C ARG A 85 8.51 -7.31 -16.93
N VAL A 86 7.51 -7.63 -16.13
CA VAL A 86 6.77 -8.90 -16.16
C VAL A 86 5.54 -8.78 -17.06
N GLY A 87 4.81 -7.66 -16.96
CA GLY A 87 3.56 -7.44 -17.66
C GLY A 87 2.65 -6.48 -16.92
N LYS A 88 1.35 -6.56 -17.21
CA LYS A 88 0.37 -5.75 -16.47
C LYS A 88 0.18 -6.33 -15.07
N SER A 89 0.29 -5.48 -14.05
CA SER A 89 -0.03 -5.82 -12.67
C SER A 89 -1.48 -6.37 -12.56
N PRO A 90 -1.68 -7.56 -11.98
CA PRO A 90 -3.01 -8.15 -11.81
C PRO A 90 -3.85 -7.45 -10.72
N ILE A 91 -3.26 -6.49 -10.01
CA ILE A 91 -3.88 -5.71 -8.93
C ILE A 91 -3.72 -4.20 -9.12
N SER A 92 -3.44 -3.76 -10.36
CA SER A 92 -3.14 -2.36 -10.71
C SER A 92 -4.16 -1.36 -10.17
N GLU A 93 -5.45 -1.62 -10.34
CA GLU A 93 -6.51 -0.74 -9.83
C GLU A 93 -6.47 -0.58 -8.30
N ILE A 94 -6.10 -1.63 -7.58
CA ILE A 94 -6.00 -1.60 -6.11
C ILE A 94 -4.74 -0.85 -5.69
N ASN A 95 -3.59 -1.09 -6.35
CA ASN A 95 -2.34 -0.37 -6.11
C ASN A 95 -2.52 1.14 -6.27
N ILE A 96 -3.10 1.58 -7.39
CA ILE A 96 -3.37 2.99 -7.65
C ILE A 96 -4.34 3.57 -6.62
N ALA A 97 -5.40 2.83 -6.26
CA ALA A 97 -6.35 3.31 -5.26
C ALA A 97 -5.73 3.47 -3.85
N VAL A 98 -4.80 2.60 -3.46
CA VAL A 98 -4.07 2.73 -2.19
C VAL A 98 -3.12 3.92 -2.28
N HIS A 99 -2.33 4.03 -3.35
CA HIS A 99 -1.44 5.15 -3.60
C HIS A 99 -2.16 6.50 -3.51
N ASP A 100 -3.26 6.68 -4.26
CA ASP A 100 -3.93 7.98 -4.35
C ASP A 100 -4.55 8.40 -3.01
N VAL A 101 -5.19 7.46 -2.29
CA VAL A 101 -5.75 7.73 -0.96
C VAL A 101 -4.64 8.07 0.04
N SER A 102 -3.49 7.40 -0.05
CA SER A 102 -2.30 7.66 0.76
C SER A 102 -1.69 9.04 0.47
N VAL A 103 -1.58 9.44 -0.80
CA VAL A 103 -1.14 10.78 -1.21
C VAL A 103 -2.06 11.87 -0.68
N VAL A 104 -3.38 11.67 -0.75
CA VAL A 104 -4.35 12.63 -0.18
C VAL A 104 -4.19 12.71 1.34
N ALA A 105 -4.03 11.58 2.04
CA ALA A 105 -3.81 11.57 3.48
C ALA A 105 -2.52 12.30 3.88
N ALA A 106 -1.41 12.03 3.20
CA ALA A 106 -0.15 12.71 3.40
C ALA A 106 -0.29 14.22 3.16
N SER A 107 -0.96 14.62 2.08
CA SER A 107 -1.18 16.03 1.76
C SER A 107 -1.97 16.77 2.85
N ILE A 108 -3.00 16.13 3.42
CA ILE A 108 -3.77 16.70 4.54
C ILE A 108 -2.85 16.92 5.75
N ASN A 109 -2.08 15.91 6.14
CA ASN A 109 -1.15 16.04 7.28
C ASN A 109 -0.08 17.11 7.03
N LYS A 110 0.43 17.21 5.81
CA LYS A 110 1.39 18.25 5.41
C LYS A 110 0.83 19.67 5.55
N ILE A 111 -0.45 19.87 5.17
CA ILE A 111 -1.13 21.15 5.39
C ILE A 111 -1.19 21.46 6.89
N ILE A 112 -1.58 20.50 7.72
CA ILE A 112 -1.67 20.68 9.18
C ILE A 112 -0.30 21.03 9.78
N ILE A 113 0.78 20.35 9.38
CA ILE A 113 2.15 20.62 9.86
C ILE A 113 2.60 22.04 9.49
N SER A 114 2.17 22.53 8.33
CA SER A 114 2.60 23.82 7.77
C SER A 114 1.70 24.99 8.16
N SER A 115 0.66 24.75 8.97
CA SER A 115 -0.31 25.74 9.46
C SER A 115 0.14 26.34 10.78
#